data_AF-A0A8D8CAA1-F1
#
_entry.id   AF-A0A8D8CAA1-F1
#
_cell.length_a   1.000
_cell.length_b   1.000
_cell.length_c   1.000
_cell.angle_alpha   90.00
_cell.angle_beta   90.00
_cell.angle_gamma   90.00
#
_symmetry.space_group_name_H-M   'P 1'
#
loop_
_entity.id
_entity.type
_entity.pdbx_description
1 polymer ?
#
loop_
_entity_poly.entity_id
_entity_poly.type
_entity_poly.pdbx_seq_one_letter_code
_entity_poly.pdbx_strand_id
1 'polypeptide(L)'
;IGPSVATWMLDTLTKMVASNDTELENMKAMDWYILPVLNPDGYEYSHEYDRMWRKTRSRHSEAHVPGILNSALSWLQSHSSLSVNSDQHCIGTDLNRNWDYRWNEEGVSRSACSEHYAGYRAFSEPEAKALSKFLQNSRRNIQIFVSLHSYGQTISYPGEKRSQTNDEQFSNVHEMATVAVETLRGSGSLAAYRVDAQHEMSY
;
A
#
# COMPACT_ATOMS: atom_id res chain seq x y z
N ILE A 1 -5.32 -12.26 -2.05
CA ILE A 1 -6.70 -12.27 -1.52
C ILE A 1 -7.39 -10.90 -1.62
N GLY A 2 -6.65 -9.78 -1.51
CA GLY A 2 -7.21 -8.42 -1.62
C GLY A 2 -8.18 -8.20 -2.80
N PRO A 3 -7.79 -8.47 -4.06
CA PRO A 3 -8.68 -8.32 -5.20
C PRO A 3 -9.96 -9.15 -5.10
N SER A 4 -9.86 -10.39 -4.61
CA SER A 4 -11.00 -11.29 -4.41
C SER A 4 -12.00 -10.73 -3.39
N VAL A 5 -11.50 -10.17 -2.28
CA VAL A 5 -12.34 -9.53 -1.26
C VAL A 5 -13.02 -8.29 -1.84
N ALA A 6 -12.31 -7.46 -2.60
CA ALA A 6 -12.90 -6.30 -3.25
C ALA A 6 -14.02 -6.68 -4.24
N THR A 7 -13.85 -7.73 -5.03
CA THR A 7 -14.91 -8.24 -5.92
C THR A 7 -16.10 -8.84 -5.15
N TRP A 8 -15.84 -9.50 -4.02
CA TRP A 8 -16.90 -10.02 -3.15
C TRP A 8 -17.69 -8.89 -2.48
N MET A 9 -17.01 -7.80 -2.08
CA MET A 9 -17.67 -6.60 -1.56
C MET A 9 -18.57 -5.96 -2.61
N LEU A 10 -18.12 -5.85 -3.86
CA LEU A 10 -18.95 -5.35 -4.97
C LEU A 10 -20.23 -6.19 -5.13
N ASP A 11 -20.10 -7.52 -5.23
CA ASP A 11 -21.25 -8.43 -5.33
C ASP A 11 -22.18 -8.29 -4.12
N THR A 12 -21.62 -8.23 -2.91
CA THR A 12 -22.39 -8.09 -1.67
C THR A 12 -23.16 -6.77 -1.63
N LEU A 13 -22.51 -5.64 -1.93
CA LEU A 13 -23.13 -4.32 -1.94
C LEU A 13 -24.24 -4.23 -3.01
N THR A 14 -24.04 -4.80 -4.19
CA THR A 14 -25.09 -4.79 -5.23
C THR A 14 -26.34 -5.56 -4.79
N LYS A 15 -26.16 -6.69 -4.09
CA LYS A 15 -27.28 -7.45 -3.49
C LYS A 15 -27.95 -6.69 -2.34
N MET A 16 -27.17 -5.97 -1.53
CA MET A 16 -27.69 -5.13 -0.44
C MET A 16 -28.54 -3.98 -0.98
N VAL A 17 -28.10 -3.31 -2.05
CA VAL A 17 -28.87 -2.21 -2.68
C VAL A 17 -30.19 -2.72 -3.26
N ALA A 18 -30.22 -3.95 -3.77
CA ALA A 18 -31.45 -4.56 -4.27
C ALA A 18 -32.40 -5.08 -3.17
N SER A 19 -31.97 -5.08 -1.91
CA SER A 19 -32.78 -5.60 -0.80
C SER A 19 -33.71 -4.52 -0.21
N ASN A 20 -34.83 -4.97 0.34
CA ASN A 20 -35.76 -4.11 1.11
C ASN A 20 -35.39 -4.04 2.60
N ASP A 21 -34.15 -4.40 2.95
CA ASP A 21 -33.71 -4.41 4.34
C ASP A 21 -33.49 -2.97 4.83
N THR A 22 -34.27 -2.58 5.84
CA THR A 22 -34.24 -1.25 6.44
C THR A 22 -33.01 -1.03 7.34
N GLU A 23 -32.36 -2.12 7.79
CA GLU A 23 -31.11 -2.00 8.57
C GLU A 23 -29.94 -1.53 7.70
N LEU A 24 -30.06 -1.65 6.38
CA LEU A 24 -29.02 -1.29 5.42
C LEU A 24 -29.17 0.12 4.84
N GLU A 25 -30.17 0.91 5.26
CA GLU A 25 -30.44 2.23 4.69
C GLU A 25 -29.24 3.18 4.79
N ASN A 26 -28.51 3.15 5.91
CA ASN A 26 -27.28 3.93 6.07
C ASN A 26 -26.18 3.52 5.07
N MET A 27 -26.08 2.22 4.76
CA MET A 27 -25.10 1.70 3.79
C MET A 27 -25.49 2.03 2.36
N LYS A 28 -26.80 2.04 2.06
CA LYS A 28 -27.36 2.45 0.76
C LYS A 28 -27.21 3.95 0.49
N ALA A 29 -27.17 4.77 1.55
CA ALA A 29 -27.02 6.22 1.44
C ALA A 29 -25.58 6.68 1.18
N MET A 30 -24.59 5.77 1.18
CA MET A 30 -23.18 6.08 0.94
C MET A 30 -22.76 5.77 -0.49
N ASP A 31 -21.88 6.60 -1.05
CA ASP A 31 -21.18 6.28 -2.30
C ASP A 31 -19.97 5.38 -2.02
N TRP A 32 -19.95 4.20 -2.61
CA TRP A 32 -18.86 3.23 -2.48
C TRP A 32 -17.95 3.26 -3.71
N TYR A 33 -16.70 3.70 -3.54
CA TYR A 33 -15.66 3.61 -4.56
C TYR A 33 -14.78 2.40 -4.28
N ILE A 34 -14.91 1.34 -5.08
CA ILE A 34 -14.12 0.10 -4.92
C ILE A 34 -13.17 -0.04 -6.11
N LEU A 35 -11.87 -0.14 -5.81
CA LEU A 35 -10.82 -0.42 -6.78
C LEU A 35 -10.28 -1.84 -6.54
N PRO A 36 -10.67 -2.85 -7.33
CA PRO A 36 -10.28 -4.23 -7.08
C PRO A 36 -8.76 -4.47 -7.18
N VAL A 37 -8.09 -3.79 -8.12
CA VAL A 37 -6.66 -3.93 -8.36
C VAL A 37 -6.06 -2.56 -8.64
N LEU A 38 -5.24 -2.05 -7.71
CA LEU A 38 -4.48 -0.80 -7.91
C LEU A 38 -3.22 -1.02 -8.76
N ASN A 39 -2.58 -2.19 -8.64
CA ASN A 39 -1.35 -2.56 -9.35
C ASN A 39 -1.64 -3.64 -10.41
N PRO A 40 -2.26 -3.29 -11.56
CA PRO A 40 -2.64 -4.27 -12.58
C PRO A 40 -1.42 -4.99 -13.15
N ASP A 41 -0.35 -4.27 -13.49
CA ASP A 41 0.87 -4.85 -14.08
C ASP A 41 1.55 -5.84 -13.14
N GLY A 42 1.68 -5.49 -11.86
CA GLY A 42 2.25 -6.39 -10.85
C GLY A 42 1.34 -7.60 -10.57
N TYR A 43 0.02 -7.41 -10.62
CA TYR A 43 -0.94 -8.50 -10.45
C TYR A 43 -0.85 -9.52 -11.58
N GLU A 44 -0.88 -9.09 -12.84
CA GLU A 44 -0.70 -9.95 -14.03
C GLU A 44 0.66 -10.68 -13.97
N TYR A 45 1.74 -9.95 -13.67
CA TYR A 45 3.07 -10.55 -13.56
C TYR A 45 3.14 -11.66 -12.50
N SER A 46 2.37 -11.52 -11.41
CA SER A 46 2.27 -12.55 -10.38
C SER A 46 1.49 -13.81 -10.79
N HIS A 47 0.69 -13.72 -11.85
CA HIS A 47 -0.01 -14.86 -12.43
C HIS A 47 0.81 -15.57 -13.50
N GLU A 48 1.62 -14.83 -14.26
CA GLU A 48 2.34 -15.37 -15.42
C GLU A 48 3.79 -15.77 -15.14
N TYR A 49 4.52 -15.04 -14.29
CA TYR A 49 5.97 -15.17 -14.18
C TYR A 49 6.47 -15.43 -12.75
N ASP A 50 6.13 -14.56 -11.80
CA ASP A 50 6.62 -14.68 -10.42
C ASP A 50 5.50 -14.48 -9.41
N ARG A 51 5.02 -15.60 -8.87
CA ARG A 51 3.91 -15.62 -7.93
C ARG A 51 4.14 -14.81 -6.66
N MET A 52 5.39 -14.52 -6.30
CA MET A 52 5.77 -13.75 -5.12
C MET A 52 5.97 -12.25 -5.40
N TRP A 53 5.76 -11.80 -6.65
CA TRP A 53 5.92 -10.40 -7.03
C TRP A 53 4.93 -9.47 -6.29
N ARG A 54 5.40 -8.28 -5.90
CA ARG A 54 4.60 -7.30 -5.16
C ARG A 54 4.63 -5.85 -5.68
N LYS A 55 5.71 -5.45 -6.36
CA LYS A 55 5.95 -4.07 -6.81
C LYS A 55 5.20 -3.76 -8.10
N THR A 56 5.23 -2.50 -8.58
CA THR A 56 4.84 -2.15 -9.96
C THR A 56 5.79 -2.80 -10.98
N ARG A 57 5.61 -2.49 -12.28
CA ARG A 57 6.49 -2.97 -13.36
C ARG A 57 7.29 -1.85 -14.07
N SER A 58 7.39 -0.68 -13.46
CA SER A 58 8.25 0.42 -13.93
C SER A 58 9.72 0.02 -13.93
N ARG A 59 10.49 0.49 -14.92
CA ARG A 59 11.92 0.16 -15.04
C ARG A 59 12.78 1.26 -14.43
N HIS A 60 13.75 0.87 -13.63
CA HIS A 60 14.69 1.79 -13.00
C HIS A 60 16.13 1.32 -13.24
N SER A 61 16.99 2.27 -13.60
CA SER A 61 18.43 2.08 -13.48
C SER A 61 18.80 2.17 -12.00
N GLU A 62 19.53 1.20 -11.46
CA GLU A 62 20.02 1.31 -10.09
C GLU A 62 20.95 2.53 -9.98
N ALA A 63 20.54 3.51 -9.15
CA ALA A 63 21.38 4.67 -8.86
C ALA A 63 22.61 4.20 -8.10
N HIS A 64 23.72 4.00 -8.81
CA HIS A 64 25.01 3.82 -8.17
C HIS A 64 25.27 5.01 -7.24
N VAL A 65 25.56 4.68 -5.97
CA VAL A 65 25.94 5.55 -4.84
C VAL A 65 26.29 6.99 -5.27
N PRO A 66 25.58 8.03 -4.82
CA PRO A 66 25.98 9.40 -5.13
C PRO A 66 27.27 9.76 -4.37
N GLY A 67 28.30 10.24 -5.07
CA GLY A 67 29.52 10.82 -4.47
C GLY A 67 30.84 10.38 -5.13
N ILE A 68 31.95 10.92 -4.61
CA ILE A 68 33.35 10.74 -5.07
C ILE A 68 33.73 9.24 -5.19
N LEU A 69 33.12 8.39 -4.37
CA LEU A 69 33.32 6.93 -4.39
C LEU A 69 32.90 6.32 -5.73
N ASN A 70 31.90 6.88 -6.42
CA ASN A 70 31.45 6.38 -7.71
C ASN A 70 32.43 6.75 -8.83
N SER A 71 32.96 7.97 -8.84
CA SER A 71 34.05 8.34 -9.76
C SER A 71 35.31 7.50 -9.53
N ALA A 72 35.63 7.18 -8.28
CA ALA A 72 36.74 6.31 -7.92
C ALA A 72 36.49 4.84 -8.34
N LEU A 73 35.29 4.31 -8.14
CA LEU A 73 34.92 2.97 -8.60
C LEU A 73 34.90 2.88 -10.13
N SER A 74 34.33 3.85 -10.84
CA SER A 74 34.35 3.90 -12.31
C SER A 74 35.77 4.05 -12.87
N TRP A 75 36.64 4.79 -12.19
CA TRP A 75 38.06 4.87 -12.54
C TRP A 75 38.76 3.52 -12.32
N LEU A 76 38.55 2.86 -11.18
CA LEU A 76 39.11 1.53 -10.90
C LEU A 76 38.56 0.46 -11.85
N GLN A 77 37.28 0.53 -12.22
CA GLN A 77 36.65 -0.36 -13.22
C GLN A 77 37.23 -0.18 -14.61
N SER A 78 37.54 1.05 -15.03
CA SER A 78 38.17 1.29 -16.34
C SER A 78 39.65 0.89 -16.40
N HIS A 79 40.27 0.59 -15.26
CA HIS A 79 41.68 0.22 -15.15
C HIS A 79 41.92 -1.17 -14.53
N SER A 80 40.86 -1.95 -14.26
CA SER A 80 40.95 -3.33 -13.77
C SER A 80 40.07 -4.27 -14.61
N SER A 81 40.54 -5.48 -14.88
CA SER A 81 39.80 -6.52 -15.62
C SER A 81 38.77 -7.25 -14.74
N LEU A 82 38.05 -6.52 -13.89
CA LEU A 82 36.99 -7.05 -13.03
C LEU A 82 35.63 -6.76 -13.68
N SER A 83 34.96 -7.80 -14.19
CA SER A 83 33.58 -7.66 -14.70
C SER A 83 32.61 -7.55 -13.53
N VAL A 84 32.12 -6.34 -13.26
CA VAL A 84 30.94 -6.12 -12.43
C VAL A 84 29.83 -5.71 -13.40
N ASN A 85 28.72 -6.45 -13.42
CA ASN A 85 27.54 -6.14 -14.25
C ASN A 85 26.98 -4.77 -13.85
N SER A 86 27.37 -3.71 -14.56
CA SER A 86 27.13 -2.31 -14.19
C SER A 86 25.75 -1.77 -14.56
N ASP A 87 24.84 -2.61 -15.06
CA ASP A 87 23.49 -2.24 -15.45
C ASP A 87 22.45 -3.15 -14.79
N GLN A 88 22.45 -3.22 -13.45
CA GLN A 88 21.37 -3.91 -12.74
C GLN A 88 20.07 -3.11 -12.91
N HIS A 89 19.34 -3.44 -13.97
CA HIS A 89 18.01 -2.93 -14.23
C HIS A 89 17.06 -3.59 -13.24
N CYS A 90 16.58 -2.80 -12.29
CA CYS A 90 15.64 -3.26 -11.30
C CYS A 90 14.24 -2.75 -11.64
N ILE A 91 13.27 -3.63 -11.44
CA ILE A 91 11.90 -3.40 -11.89
C ILE A 91 11.01 -3.22 -10.67
N GLY A 92 10.15 -2.22 -10.76
CA GLY A 92 9.07 -1.96 -9.84
C GLY A 92 9.44 -1.09 -8.66
N THR A 93 8.44 -0.33 -8.25
CA THR A 93 8.38 0.46 -7.02
C THR A 93 7.31 -0.13 -6.10
N ASP A 94 7.55 -0.09 -4.80
CA ASP A 94 6.54 -0.41 -3.79
C ASP A 94 5.49 0.70 -3.73
N LEU A 95 4.28 0.44 -4.24
CA LEU A 95 3.19 1.41 -4.21
C LEU A 95 2.83 1.85 -2.79
N ASN A 96 3.01 1.00 -1.78
CA ASN A 96 2.74 1.35 -0.39
C ASN A 96 3.88 2.14 0.28
N ARG A 97 4.85 2.61 -0.51
CA ARG A 97 5.93 3.52 -0.11
C ARG A 97 6.07 4.72 -1.06
N ASN A 98 5.22 4.81 -2.09
CA ASN A 98 5.30 5.83 -3.14
C ASN A 98 4.42 7.06 -2.88
N TRP A 99 3.87 7.22 -1.67
CA TRP A 99 2.97 8.32 -1.32
C TRP A 99 3.72 9.52 -0.75
N ASP A 100 3.19 10.72 -0.95
CA ASP A 100 3.75 11.97 -0.42
C ASP A 100 3.37 12.20 1.06
N TYR A 101 3.61 11.19 1.88
CA TYR A 101 3.50 11.27 3.33
C TYR A 101 4.81 10.77 3.92
N ARG A 102 5.63 11.70 4.43
CA ARG A 102 6.97 11.43 4.97
C ARG A 102 7.82 10.55 4.04
N TRP A 103 7.74 10.88 2.74
CA TRP A 103 8.30 10.06 1.69
C TRP A 103 9.82 9.92 1.84
N ASN A 104 10.32 8.68 1.73
CA ASN A 104 11.74 8.36 1.80
C ASN A 104 12.42 8.66 3.16
N GLU A 105 11.66 8.65 4.25
CA GLU A 105 12.15 8.79 5.63
C GLU A 105 12.41 7.45 6.33
N GLU A 106 11.36 6.67 6.63
CA GLU A 106 11.43 5.40 7.38
C GLU A 106 10.74 4.24 6.65
N GLY A 107 11.16 2.99 6.93
CA GLY A 107 10.56 1.79 6.34
C GLY A 107 10.72 1.66 4.82
N VAL A 108 11.66 2.41 4.23
CA VAL A 108 11.91 2.53 2.79
C VAL A 108 13.34 2.13 2.41
N SER A 109 13.53 1.79 1.14
CA SER A 109 14.86 1.67 0.52
C SER A 109 15.00 2.61 -0.68
N ARG A 110 16.21 3.10 -0.90
CA ARG A 110 16.60 3.90 -2.06
C ARG A 110 17.16 3.06 -3.21
N SER A 111 17.49 1.79 -2.99
CA SER A 111 17.90 0.89 -4.07
C SER A 111 16.66 0.42 -4.81
N ALA A 112 16.66 0.62 -6.14
CA ALA A 112 15.60 0.15 -7.03
C ALA A 112 15.39 -1.37 -6.97
N CYS A 113 16.42 -2.11 -6.56
CA CYS A 113 16.40 -3.57 -6.44
C CYS A 113 15.77 -4.04 -5.14
N SER A 114 15.58 -3.15 -4.17
CA SER A 114 14.89 -3.50 -2.95
C SER A 114 13.41 -3.74 -3.21
N GLU A 115 12.85 -4.70 -2.48
CA GLU A 115 11.42 -4.85 -2.37
C GLU A 115 10.78 -3.58 -1.81
N HIS A 116 11.42 -2.85 -0.89
CA HIS A 116 10.89 -1.63 -0.27
C HIS A 116 11.26 -0.34 -1.01
N TYR A 117 11.56 -0.43 -2.31
CA TYR A 117 11.91 0.74 -3.10
C TYR A 117 10.75 1.73 -3.19
N ALA A 118 10.95 2.97 -2.72
CA ALA A 118 9.91 4.00 -2.64
C ALA A 118 9.65 4.76 -3.95
N GLY A 119 10.38 4.44 -5.03
CA GLY A 119 10.39 5.20 -6.27
C GLY A 119 11.44 6.32 -6.26
N TYR A 120 11.58 7.03 -7.37
CA TYR A 120 12.56 8.13 -7.49
C TYR A 120 12.05 9.47 -6.95
N ARG A 121 10.73 9.57 -6.70
CA ARG A 121 10.04 10.68 -6.01
C ARG A 121 8.66 10.20 -5.55
N ALA A 122 8.03 10.94 -4.63
CA ALA A 122 6.63 10.70 -4.29
C ALA A 122 5.73 10.79 -5.54
N PHE A 123 4.77 9.87 -5.64
CA PHE A 123 3.87 9.68 -6.78
C PHE A 123 4.61 9.54 -8.11
N SER A 124 5.77 8.86 -8.11
CA SER A 124 6.47 8.49 -9.34
C SER A 124 5.69 7.50 -10.19
N GLU A 125 4.93 6.62 -9.54
CA GLU A 125 4.18 5.57 -10.21
C GLU A 125 2.84 6.11 -10.71
N PRO A 126 2.44 5.82 -11.97
CA PRO A 126 1.18 6.30 -12.53
C PRO A 126 -0.04 5.84 -11.73
N GLU A 127 0.00 4.64 -11.15
CA GLU A 127 -1.06 4.06 -10.32
C GLU A 127 -1.25 4.86 -9.03
N ALA A 128 -0.17 5.09 -8.27
CA ALA A 128 -0.20 5.90 -7.05
C ALA A 128 -0.64 7.34 -7.36
N LYS A 129 -0.12 7.92 -8.44
CA LYS A 129 -0.47 9.27 -8.88
C LYS A 129 -1.95 9.39 -9.26
N ALA A 130 -2.51 8.40 -9.96
CA ALA A 130 -3.91 8.38 -10.37
C ALA A 130 -4.84 8.30 -9.16
N LEU A 131 -4.56 7.39 -8.22
CA LEU A 131 -5.34 7.27 -6.99
C LEU A 131 -5.25 8.54 -6.13
N SER A 132 -4.05 9.08 -5.94
CA SER A 132 -3.84 10.34 -5.20
C SER A 132 -4.64 11.49 -5.82
N LYS A 133 -4.64 11.63 -7.14
CA LYS A 133 -5.44 12.66 -7.83
C LYS A 133 -6.94 12.46 -7.61
N PHE A 134 -7.43 11.22 -7.66
CA PHE A 134 -8.83 10.92 -7.37
C PHE A 134 -9.21 11.30 -5.93
N LEU A 135 -8.40 10.86 -4.95
CA LEU A 135 -8.63 11.16 -3.53
C LEU A 135 -8.61 12.67 -3.26
N GLN A 136 -7.66 13.40 -3.84
CA GLN A 136 -7.57 14.86 -3.69
C GLN A 136 -8.79 15.58 -4.28
N ASN A 137 -9.26 15.15 -5.46
CA ASN A 137 -10.44 15.72 -6.11
C ASN A 137 -11.74 15.42 -5.33
N SER A 138 -11.80 14.26 -4.67
CA SER A 138 -12.97 13.78 -3.93
C SER A 138 -12.85 13.98 -2.41
N ARG A 139 -11.82 14.71 -1.94
CA ARG A 139 -11.43 14.78 -0.51
C ARG A 139 -12.53 15.27 0.44
N ARG A 140 -13.51 16.01 -0.06
CA ARG A 140 -14.65 16.51 0.74
C ARG A 140 -15.77 15.48 0.90
N ASN A 141 -15.80 14.48 0.02
CA ASN A 141 -16.84 13.47 -0.03
C ASN A 141 -16.36 12.11 0.51
N ILE A 142 -15.05 11.87 0.54
CA ILE A 142 -14.45 10.67 1.12
C ILE A 142 -14.31 10.83 2.63
N GLN A 143 -15.06 10.02 3.38
CA GLN A 143 -15.02 10.02 4.85
C GLN A 143 -14.08 8.93 5.41
N ILE A 144 -13.96 7.80 4.70
CA ILE A 144 -13.18 6.64 5.12
C ILE A 144 -12.39 6.12 3.91
N PHE A 145 -11.12 5.79 4.13
CA PHE A 145 -10.26 5.09 3.19
C PHE A 145 -9.84 3.74 3.78
N VAL A 146 -10.09 2.65 3.07
CA VAL A 146 -9.71 1.29 3.49
C VAL A 146 -8.83 0.67 2.41
N SER A 147 -7.61 0.28 2.78
CA SER A 147 -6.72 -0.49 1.90
C SER A 147 -6.67 -1.95 2.33
N LEU A 148 -6.92 -2.87 1.40
CA LEU A 148 -7.00 -4.31 1.68
C LEU A 148 -5.65 -5.00 1.37
N HIS A 149 -5.01 -5.54 2.41
CA HIS A 149 -3.74 -6.26 2.30
C HIS A 149 -3.80 -7.65 2.93
N SER A 150 -2.77 -8.45 2.68
CA SER A 150 -2.55 -9.75 3.32
C SER A 150 -1.05 -10.05 3.41
N TYR A 151 -0.58 -10.83 4.37
CA TYR A 151 -1.31 -11.54 5.43
C TYR A 151 -1.08 -10.89 6.81
N GLY A 152 -1.66 -11.47 7.87
CA GLY A 152 -1.39 -11.07 9.25
C GLY A 152 -2.61 -11.05 10.16
N GLN A 153 -3.82 -10.97 9.58
CA GLN A 153 -5.06 -10.77 10.33
C GLN A 153 -4.98 -9.53 11.23
N THR A 154 -4.69 -8.38 10.63
CA THR A 154 -4.52 -7.12 11.35
C THR A 154 -5.36 -6.03 10.68
N ILE A 155 -6.07 -5.25 11.49
CA ILE A 155 -6.62 -3.95 11.09
C ILE A 155 -5.63 -2.90 11.56
N SER A 156 -4.92 -2.30 10.62
CA SER A 156 -3.94 -1.25 10.89
C SER A 156 -4.52 0.13 10.64
N TYR A 157 -4.12 1.11 11.45
CA TYR A 157 -4.49 2.53 11.29
C TYR A 157 -3.27 3.45 11.50
N PRO A 158 -3.28 4.69 10.96
CA PRO A 158 -2.15 5.60 11.13
C PRO A 158 -1.98 5.99 12.61
N GLY A 159 -0.76 5.91 13.13
CA GLY A 159 -0.47 6.30 14.51
C GLY A 159 0.91 5.85 14.97
N GLU A 160 1.36 6.33 16.12
CA GLU A 160 2.66 5.94 16.68
C GLU A 160 2.58 4.58 17.39
N LYS A 161 3.58 3.72 17.15
CA LYS A 161 3.74 2.50 17.95
C LYS A 161 4.25 2.88 19.31
N ARG A 162 3.33 2.87 20.29
CA ARG A 162 3.60 2.91 21.72
C ARG A 162 3.99 4.31 22.22
N SER A 163 2.97 5.08 22.58
CA SER A 163 3.14 6.05 23.66
C SER A 163 1.90 6.03 24.54
N GLN A 164 2.12 6.13 25.84
CA GLN A 164 1.11 6.42 26.86
C GLN A 164 0.54 7.84 26.71
N THR A 165 0.64 8.44 25.52
CA THR A 165 0.09 9.74 25.20
C THR A 165 -1.22 9.52 24.48
N ASN A 166 -2.25 10.19 24.99
CA ASN A 166 -3.52 10.42 24.30
C ASN A 166 -3.25 11.02 22.92
N ASP A 167 -2.96 10.20 21.91
CA ASP A 167 -3.05 10.61 20.51
C ASP A 167 -4.54 10.70 20.18
N GLU A 168 -5.17 11.77 20.66
CA GLU A 168 -6.56 12.13 20.40
C GLU A 168 -6.83 12.21 18.89
N GLN A 169 -5.79 12.41 18.08
CA GLN A 169 -5.88 12.53 16.63
C GLN A 169 -6.47 11.29 15.96
N PHE A 170 -6.22 10.08 16.48
CA PHE A 170 -6.71 8.83 15.90
C PHE A 170 -7.47 7.92 16.87
N SER A 171 -7.85 8.44 18.06
CA SER A 171 -8.60 7.68 19.06
C SER A 171 -9.91 7.09 18.51
N ASN A 172 -10.65 7.88 17.73
CA ASN A 172 -11.88 7.42 17.07
C ASN A 172 -11.61 6.27 16.08
N VAL A 173 -10.49 6.32 15.35
CA VAL A 173 -10.13 5.26 14.39
C VAL A 173 -9.71 3.99 15.11
N HIS A 174 -9.01 4.13 16.24
CA HIS A 174 -8.67 3.00 17.10
C HIS A 174 -9.93 2.32 17.66
N GLU A 175 -10.91 3.08 18.14
CA GLU A 175 -12.19 2.57 18.62
C GLU A 175 -12.95 1.85 17.49
N MET A 176 -13.06 2.48 16.31
CA MET A 176 -13.67 1.85 15.14
C MET A 176 -13.00 0.53 14.75
N ALA A 177 -11.66 0.49 14.73
CA ALA A 177 -10.92 -0.73 14.43
C ALA A 177 -11.15 -1.82 15.48
N THR A 178 -11.26 -1.45 16.75
CA THR A 178 -11.54 -2.36 17.87
C THR A 178 -12.93 -2.98 17.74
N VAL A 179 -13.96 -2.15 17.52
CA VAL A 179 -15.34 -2.62 17.29
C VAL A 179 -15.42 -3.55 16.08
N ALA A 180 -14.69 -3.24 15.00
CA ALA A 180 -14.64 -4.09 13.80
C ALA A 180 -14.05 -5.48 14.11
N VAL A 181 -12.92 -5.55 14.84
CA VAL A 181 -12.31 -6.83 15.24
C VAL A 181 -13.23 -7.62 16.16
N GLU A 182 -13.90 -6.97 17.12
CA GLU A 182 -14.85 -7.62 18.02
C GLU A 182 -16.07 -8.18 17.28
N THR A 183 -16.59 -7.44 16.30
CA THR A 183 -17.71 -7.87 15.45
C THR A 183 -17.33 -9.10 14.63
N LEU A 184 -16.14 -9.11 14.02
CA LEU A 184 -15.62 -10.27 13.28
C LEU A 184 -15.46 -11.51 14.18
N ARG A 185 -15.07 -11.32 15.44
CA ARG A 185 -14.99 -12.42 16.42
C ARG A 185 -16.38 -12.93 16.80
N GLY A 186 -17.34 -12.02 17.00
CA GLY A 186 -18.72 -12.32 17.35
C GLY A 186 -19.50 -13.06 16.26
N SER A 187 -19.12 -12.90 14.98
CA SER A 187 -19.77 -13.57 13.85
C SER A 187 -19.44 -15.07 13.70
N GLY A 188 -18.82 -15.69 14.71
CA GLY A 188 -18.44 -17.10 14.70
C GLY A 188 -17.16 -17.41 13.89
N SER A 189 -16.39 -16.39 13.51
CA SER A 189 -15.11 -16.57 12.84
C SER A 189 -14.06 -17.13 13.80
N LEU A 190 -13.27 -18.11 13.34
CA LEU A 190 -12.08 -18.60 14.05
C LEU A 190 -10.87 -17.66 13.88
N ALA A 191 -10.99 -16.62 13.04
CA ALA A 191 -9.91 -15.68 12.77
C ALA A 191 -9.72 -14.70 13.94
N ALA A 192 -8.53 -14.71 14.54
CA ALA A 192 -8.15 -13.77 15.58
C ALA A 192 -7.47 -12.54 14.98
N TYR A 193 -8.27 -11.55 14.58
CA TYR A 193 -7.73 -10.27 14.13
C TYR A 193 -7.16 -9.43 15.28
N ARG A 194 -6.17 -8.59 14.99
CA ARG A 194 -5.57 -7.64 15.93
C ARG A 194 -5.68 -6.21 15.40
N VAL A 195 -5.65 -5.24 16.30
CA VAL A 195 -5.54 -3.82 15.96
C VAL A 195 -4.08 -3.39 16.13
N ASP A 196 -3.51 -2.70 15.14
CA ASP A 196 -2.13 -2.20 15.17
C ASP A 196 -2.08 -0.73 14.73
N ALA A 197 -1.50 0.13 15.56
CA ALA A 197 -1.14 1.49 15.14
C ALA A 197 0.14 1.39 14.31
N GLN A 198 0.14 1.94 13.10
CA GLN A 198 1.28 1.85 12.20
C GLN A 198 1.74 3.23 11.75
N HIS A 199 3.01 3.50 12.07
CA HIS A 199 3.69 4.74 11.71
C HIS A 199 4.09 4.79 10.23
N GLU A 200 4.31 3.61 9.63
CA GLU A 200 4.73 3.45 8.22
C GLU A 200 3.57 3.42 7.23
N MET A 201 2.32 3.69 7.66
CA MET A 201 1.20 3.74 6.72
C MET A 201 1.28 5.02 5.89
N SER A 202 1.53 4.86 4.60
CA SER A 202 1.73 5.96 3.66
C SER A 202 0.45 6.18 2.85
N TYR A 203 -0.61 6.75 3.43
CA TYR A 203 -1.86 7.06 2.72
C TYR A 203 -2.27 8.52 2.93
#